data_AF-A0A553V3B4-F1
#
_entry.id   AF-A0A553V3B4-F1
#
_cell.length_a   1.000
_cell.length_b   1.000
_cell.length_c   1.000
_cell.angle_alpha   90.00
_cell.angle_beta   90.00
_cell.angle_gamma   90.00
#
_symmetry.space_group_name_H-M   'P 1'
#
loop_
_entity.id
_entity.type
_entity.pdbx_description
1 polymer ?
#
loop_
_entity_poly.entity_id
_entity_poly.type
_entity_poly.pdbx_seq_one_letter_code
_entity_poly.pdbx_strand_id
1 'polypeptide(L)'
;MTWLILAGIALVCVVVIQRFKAPPHTPSPTLQKPPPKQPSAPNPAPSDLHLFERENPHGFFDQNTKKVDENMKKGQEYENFIAQKYAQQGYELIFHRDLGKQDQKIDLILERDNAVIFIQCKNWNEKTGHRVGLDGVKAFLHSCDAKEKTEYAGKNCQRLLILSSPVLEKEAWQFIKEHTQDLRVDFKIIEHKEGVSMDYAKKYRDLVAGHYAAQGFNVKRYDESKSHPEKHLAFTRIDLILRKDKQIIFAQCRNWNPEGEHKMDAKYLEKFLEDCHGYQSHLYRDDFEHYKQCFFKNIVVINSPKLLAPDAFEFIKSQRDKKEHERVFYEVLEPSANMDKVSKCEIRRKNDF
;
A
#
# COMPACT_ATOMS: atom_id res chain seq x y z
N MET A 1 -78.30 -19.10 59.63
CA MET A 1 -77.83 -19.27 58.24
C MET A 1 -78.31 -18.07 57.43
N THR A 2 -77.36 -17.40 56.74
CA THR A 2 -77.55 -16.29 55.78
C THR A 2 -78.49 -15.19 56.28
N TRP A 3 -78.04 -14.20 57.07
CA TRP A 3 -78.02 -12.78 56.63
C TRP A 3 -77.06 -11.91 57.50
N LEU A 4 -76.10 -12.53 58.20
CA LEU A 4 -75.13 -11.85 59.08
C LEU A 4 -73.81 -11.44 58.38
N ILE A 5 -73.77 -11.38 57.04
CA ILE A 5 -72.55 -11.07 56.27
C ILE A 5 -72.66 -9.80 55.40
N LEU A 6 -73.83 -9.14 55.30
CA LEU A 6 -74.01 -7.98 54.40
C LEU A 6 -74.18 -6.61 55.07
N ALA A 7 -74.19 -6.52 56.40
CA ALA A 7 -74.22 -5.22 57.11
C ALA A 7 -72.84 -4.72 57.58
N GLY A 8 -71.79 -5.55 57.47
CA GLY A 8 -70.42 -5.24 57.90
C GLY A 8 -69.52 -4.57 56.85
N ILE A 9 -69.99 -4.37 55.61
CA ILE A 9 -69.17 -3.82 54.52
C ILE A 9 -69.56 -2.36 54.15
N ALA A 10 -70.69 -1.84 54.63
CA ALA A 10 -71.09 -0.46 54.40
C ALA A 10 -70.59 0.54 55.48
N LEU A 11 -70.06 0.07 56.61
CA LEU A 11 -69.62 0.93 57.73
C LEU A 11 -68.13 1.29 57.73
N VAL A 12 -67.31 0.66 56.86
CA VAL A 12 -65.86 0.93 56.77
C VAL A 12 -65.53 2.03 55.75
N CYS A 13 -66.45 2.37 54.83
CA CYS A 13 -66.19 3.36 53.78
C CYS A 13 -66.67 4.80 54.07
N VAL A 14 -67.34 5.07 55.19
CA VAL A 14 -67.89 6.42 55.49
C VAL A 14 -67.32 7.05 56.77
N VAL A 15 -66.64 6.30 57.64
CA VAL A 15 -66.09 6.84 58.91
C VAL A 15 -64.64 7.35 58.80
N VAL A 16 -63.95 7.12 57.68
CA VAL A 16 -62.58 7.67 57.47
C VAL A 16 -62.60 9.03 56.74
N ILE A 17 -63.76 9.47 56.25
CA ILE A 17 -63.93 10.81 55.69
C ILE A 17 -64.56 11.69 56.79
N GLN A 18 -63.85 12.75 57.21
CA GLN A 18 -64.34 13.88 58.02
C GLN A 18 -64.01 13.97 59.54
N ARG A 19 -62.94 13.37 60.05
CA ARG A 19 -62.24 13.87 61.25
C ARG A 19 -60.75 13.63 61.02
N PHE A 20 -59.89 14.60 60.73
CA PHE A 20 -59.58 15.80 61.50
C PHE A 20 -59.08 16.91 60.56
N LYS A 21 -59.68 18.10 60.66
CA LYS A 21 -59.04 19.36 60.26
C LYS A 21 -58.09 19.76 61.39
N ALA A 22 -56.82 19.97 61.07
CA ALA A 22 -55.88 20.78 61.86
C ALA A 22 -55.33 21.91 60.96
N PRO A 23 -55.18 23.15 61.46
CA PRO A 23 -54.72 24.31 60.70
C PRO A 23 -53.18 24.50 60.81
N PRO A 24 -52.62 25.56 60.22
CA PRO A 24 -51.63 25.52 59.15
C PRO A 24 -50.18 25.27 59.63
N HIS A 25 -49.42 24.48 58.88
CA HIS A 25 -47.97 24.43 58.98
C HIS A 25 -47.34 24.99 57.70
N THR A 26 -46.54 26.03 57.89
CA THR A 26 -45.58 26.61 56.95
C THR A 26 -44.64 25.51 56.42
N PRO A 27 -44.48 25.31 55.10
CA PRO A 27 -43.49 24.40 54.58
C PRO A 27 -42.12 25.08 54.42
N SER A 28 -41.13 24.57 55.15
CA SER A 28 -39.72 24.64 54.77
C SER A 28 -39.48 23.83 53.47
N PRO A 29 -38.51 24.23 52.63
CA PRO A 29 -38.35 23.71 51.28
C PRO A 29 -37.75 22.30 51.32
N THR A 30 -38.54 21.29 50.96
CA THR A 30 -38.02 19.94 50.71
C THR A 30 -37.84 19.77 49.20
N LEU A 31 -36.65 19.33 48.80
CA LEU A 31 -36.23 19.11 47.42
C LEU A 31 -37.29 18.36 46.60
N GLN A 32 -37.79 19.00 45.55
CA GLN A 32 -38.52 18.31 44.49
C GLN A 32 -37.53 17.41 43.73
N LYS A 33 -37.81 16.10 43.77
CA LYS A 33 -37.19 15.12 42.87
C LYS A 33 -37.63 15.49 41.43
N PRO A 34 -36.72 15.68 40.47
CA PRO A 34 -37.10 16.01 39.11
C PRO A 34 -37.86 14.83 38.47
N PRO A 35 -38.75 15.10 37.50
CA PRO A 35 -39.50 14.06 36.81
C PRO A 35 -38.55 13.06 36.13
N PRO A 36 -38.95 11.78 35.95
CA PRO A 36 -38.13 10.80 35.28
C PRO A 36 -37.79 11.32 33.88
N LYS A 37 -36.49 11.51 33.62
CA LYS A 37 -36.00 11.78 32.28
C LYS A 37 -36.51 10.66 31.37
N GLN A 38 -37.26 11.01 30.33
CA GLN A 38 -37.39 10.15 29.16
C GLN A 38 -35.97 9.70 28.77
N PRO A 39 -35.74 8.42 28.44
CA PRO A 39 -34.47 8.01 27.89
C PRO A 39 -34.25 8.84 26.64
N SER A 40 -33.31 9.79 26.70
CA SER A 40 -32.76 10.43 25.54
C SER A 40 -32.33 9.30 24.61
N ALA A 41 -32.80 9.34 23.35
CA ALA A 41 -32.29 8.47 22.32
C ALA A 41 -30.75 8.46 22.42
N PRO A 42 -30.10 7.29 22.33
CA PRO A 42 -28.65 7.24 22.39
C PRO A 42 -28.11 8.23 21.36
N ASN A 43 -27.24 9.14 21.80
CA ASN A 43 -26.48 9.97 20.87
C ASN A 43 -25.91 9.00 19.82
N PRO A 44 -26.06 9.28 18.51
CA PRO A 44 -25.40 8.46 17.50
C PRO A 44 -23.94 8.37 17.90
N ALA A 45 -23.44 7.13 17.99
CA ALA A 45 -22.03 6.88 18.25
C ALA A 45 -21.21 7.81 17.33
N PRO A 46 -20.14 8.45 17.84
CA PRO A 46 -19.29 9.27 16.99
C PRO A 46 -18.95 8.45 15.75
N SER A 47 -19.27 8.97 14.56
CA SER A 47 -18.87 8.29 13.33
C SER A 47 -17.37 8.05 13.41
N ASP A 48 -16.89 6.84 13.10
CA ASP A 48 -15.47 6.45 13.16
C ASP A 48 -14.55 7.51 12.52
N LEU A 49 -15.08 8.28 11.56
CA LEU A 49 -14.48 9.47 10.95
C LEU A 49 -13.82 10.45 11.96
N HIS A 50 -14.50 10.81 13.05
CA HIS A 50 -14.04 11.86 13.98
C HIS A 50 -13.06 11.36 15.06
N LEU A 51 -12.97 10.05 15.28
CA LEU A 51 -11.90 9.45 16.10
C LEU A 51 -10.64 9.28 15.25
N PHE A 52 -10.80 8.96 13.97
CA PHE A 52 -9.72 8.64 13.04
C PHE A 52 -8.79 9.82 12.72
N GLU A 53 -9.34 11.03 12.60
CA GLU A 53 -8.56 12.25 12.31
C GLU A 53 -7.63 12.67 13.46
N ARG A 54 -7.82 12.14 14.68
CA ARG A 54 -7.07 12.54 15.89
C ARG A 54 -5.83 11.71 16.20
N GLU A 55 -5.52 10.68 15.43
CA GLU A 55 -4.36 9.81 15.67
C GLU A 55 -3.04 10.43 15.16
N ASN A 56 -2.17 10.86 16.09
CA ASN A 56 -0.84 11.41 15.81
C ASN A 56 0.19 10.33 15.39
N PRO A 57 1.09 10.60 14.41
CA PRO A 57 2.20 9.68 14.10
C PRO A 57 3.37 9.82 15.10
N HIS A 58 3.89 8.69 15.61
CA HIS A 58 4.91 8.63 16.67
C HIS A 58 6.12 7.70 16.33
N GLY A 59 7.36 8.16 16.63
CA GLY A 59 8.64 7.40 16.60
C GLY A 59 9.84 8.18 15.99
N PHE A 60 11.07 8.04 16.54
CA PHE A 60 12.32 8.74 16.13
C PHE A 60 13.57 7.84 16.27
N PHE A 61 14.55 7.91 15.34
CA PHE A 61 16.00 7.60 15.52
C PHE A 61 16.86 8.16 14.35
N ASP A 62 18.15 8.44 14.61
CA ASP A 62 19.07 9.45 14.03
C ASP A 62 19.55 9.34 12.54
N GLN A 63 19.96 10.49 11.95
CA GLN A 63 20.29 10.74 10.52
C GLN A 63 21.80 10.86 10.21
N ASN A 64 22.25 10.41 9.03
CA ASN A 64 23.33 11.06 8.24
C ASN A 64 23.58 10.41 6.85
N THR A 65 23.26 11.09 5.74
CA THR A 65 23.80 10.94 4.35
C THR A 65 22.95 11.80 3.38
N LYS A 66 23.49 12.81 2.67
CA LYS A 66 22.66 13.74 1.85
C LYS A 66 23.17 14.13 0.44
N LYS A 67 24.42 13.87 0.05
CA LYS A 67 24.98 14.43 -1.21
C LYS A 67 25.22 13.44 -2.36
N VAL A 68 25.37 12.15 -2.05
CA VAL A 68 25.47 11.08 -3.07
C VAL A 68 24.10 10.76 -3.67
N ASP A 69 23.02 11.12 -2.97
CA ASP A 69 21.66 10.73 -3.32
C ASP A 69 21.06 11.48 -4.52
N GLU A 70 21.44 12.74 -4.79
CA GLU A 70 20.74 13.56 -5.79
C GLU A 70 20.98 13.10 -7.24
N ASN A 71 22.22 12.81 -7.63
CA ASN A 71 22.53 12.33 -8.99
C ASN A 71 22.02 10.90 -9.22
N MET A 72 22.12 10.05 -8.19
CA MET A 72 21.55 8.70 -8.21
C MET A 72 20.03 8.77 -8.37
N LYS A 73 19.38 9.68 -7.64
CA LYS A 73 17.94 9.94 -7.76
C LYS A 73 17.56 10.41 -9.16
N LYS A 74 18.30 11.34 -9.77
CA LYS A 74 18.06 11.77 -11.17
C LYS A 74 18.23 10.65 -12.19
N GLY A 75 19.16 9.72 -11.96
CA GLY A 75 19.30 8.50 -12.77
C GLY A 75 18.08 7.58 -12.64
N GLN A 76 17.71 7.27 -11.40
CA GLN A 76 16.54 6.43 -11.10
C GLN A 76 15.23 7.03 -11.62
N GLU A 77 15.06 8.35 -11.53
CA GLU A 77 13.91 9.08 -12.07
C GLU A 77 13.81 8.91 -13.59
N TYR A 78 14.94 8.98 -14.29
CA TYR A 78 14.96 8.78 -15.74
C TYR A 78 14.64 7.32 -16.12
N GLU A 79 15.21 6.35 -15.41
CA GLU A 79 14.88 4.93 -15.59
C GLU A 79 13.38 4.66 -15.38
N ASN A 80 12.78 5.28 -14.35
CA ASN A 80 11.34 5.18 -14.08
C ASN A 80 10.50 5.78 -15.22
N PHE A 81 10.91 6.94 -15.75
CA PHE A 81 10.25 7.59 -16.88
C PHE A 81 10.27 6.71 -18.14
N ILE A 82 11.41 6.08 -18.43
CA ILE A 82 11.53 5.15 -19.55
C ILE A 82 10.67 3.91 -19.33
N ALA A 83 10.73 3.31 -18.14
CA ALA A 83 9.92 2.16 -17.80
C ALA A 83 8.42 2.43 -18.00
N GLN A 84 7.92 3.59 -17.57
CA GLN A 84 6.54 4.01 -17.78
C GLN A 84 6.15 4.03 -19.26
N LYS A 85 6.99 4.59 -20.14
CA LYS A 85 6.72 4.64 -21.58
C LYS A 85 6.56 3.25 -22.19
N TYR A 86 7.29 2.26 -21.69
CA TYR A 86 7.22 0.88 -22.18
C TYR A 86 6.09 0.07 -21.52
N ALA A 87 5.78 0.30 -20.24
CA ALA A 87 4.57 -0.26 -19.61
C ALA A 87 3.30 0.16 -20.36
N GLN A 88 3.21 1.43 -20.78
CA GLN A 88 2.10 1.94 -21.59
C GLN A 88 1.94 1.20 -22.94
N GLN A 89 3.00 0.54 -23.41
CA GLN A 89 3.02 -0.27 -24.64
C GLN A 89 2.80 -1.77 -24.36
N GLY A 90 2.44 -2.14 -23.13
CA GLY A 90 2.13 -3.51 -22.73
C GLY A 90 3.35 -4.39 -22.44
N TYR A 91 4.51 -3.81 -22.11
CA TYR A 91 5.66 -4.58 -21.64
C TYR A 91 5.57 -4.84 -20.13
N GLU A 92 5.90 -6.05 -19.71
CA GLU A 92 6.26 -6.35 -18.33
C GLU A 92 7.64 -5.75 -18.03
N LEU A 93 7.83 -5.22 -16.82
CA LEU A 93 9.01 -4.42 -16.45
C LEU A 93 9.77 -5.03 -15.29
N ILE A 94 11.09 -5.15 -15.47
CA ILE A 94 12.04 -5.56 -14.45
C ILE A 94 13.10 -4.45 -14.38
N PHE A 95 13.31 -3.88 -13.20
CA PHE A 95 14.44 -2.97 -12.96
C PHE A 95 15.61 -3.80 -12.45
N HIS A 96 16.74 -3.72 -13.13
CA HIS A 96 17.87 -4.57 -12.81
C HIS A 96 18.61 -4.12 -11.54
N ARG A 97 18.57 -2.83 -11.19
CA ARG A 97 19.08 -2.33 -9.90
C ARG A 97 18.42 -3.01 -8.68
N ASP A 98 17.26 -3.64 -8.87
CA ASP A 98 16.46 -4.35 -7.87
C ASP A 98 16.68 -5.87 -7.89
N LEU A 99 17.63 -6.35 -8.69
CA LEU A 99 18.13 -7.73 -8.72
C LEU A 99 19.38 -7.95 -7.85
N GLY A 100 19.78 -6.95 -7.05
CA GLY A 100 20.92 -7.02 -6.12
C GLY A 100 22.29 -7.37 -6.72
N LYS A 101 23.31 -7.15 -5.89
CA LYS A 101 24.78 -7.24 -6.11
C LYS A 101 25.31 -6.75 -7.48
N GLN A 102 25.88 -5.54 -7.38
CA GLN A 102 26.77 -4.84 -8.34
C GLN A 102 26.06 -4.24 -9.57
N ASP A 103 26.54 -3.08 -10.03
CA ASP A 103 26.06 -2.42 -11.26
C ASP A 103 26.36 -3.32 -12.47
N GLN A 104 25.34 -4.02 -12.96
CA GLN A 104 25.45 -4.94 -14.09
C GLN A 104 25.30 -4.25 -15.45
N LYS A 105 25.35 -2.90 -15.53
CA LYS A 105 25.28 -2.13 -16.79
C LYS A 105 23.98 -2.29 -17.58
N ILE A 106 22.98 -2.93 -17.00
CA ILE A 106 21.60 -2.99 -17.50
C ILE A 106 20.76 -2.31 -16.43
N ASP A 107 19.85 -1.43 -16.82
CA ASP A 107 18.97 -0.72 -15.89
C ASP A 107 17.56 -1.32 -15.92
N LEU A 108 17.05 -1.68 -17.11
CA LEU A 108 15.72 -2.27 -17.30
C LEU A 108 15.80 -3.54 -18.16
N ILE A 109 14.93 -4.49 -17.86
CA ILE A 109 14.60 -5.63 -18.71
C ILE A 109 13.11 -5.55 -19.00
N LEU A 110 12.76 -5.53 -20.28
CA LEU A 110 11.37 -5.49 -20.73
C LEU A 110 11.00 -6.82 -21.33
N GLU A 111 9.86 -7.38 -20.94
CA GLU A 111 9.38 -8.65 -21.46
C GLU A 111 8.00 -8.50 -22.11
N ARG A 112 7.82 -9.12 -23.27
CA ARG A 112 6.52 -9.28 -23.91
C ARG A 112 6.53 -10.53 -24.77
N ASP A 113 5.72 -11.52 -24.39
CA ASP A 113 5.64 -12.82 -25.07
C ASP A 113 7.02 -13.53 -25.18
N ASN A 114 7.57 -13.61 -26.40
CA ASN A 114 8.89 -14.18 -26.66
C ASN A 114 9.99 -13.13 -26.86
N ALA A 115 9.67 -11.84 -26.71
CA ALA A 115 10.63 -10.75 -26.88
C ALA A 115 11.13 -10.24 -25.53
N VAL A 116 12.44 -10.02 -25.45
CA VAL A 116 13.12 -9.44 -24.28
C VAL A 116 13.95 -8.25 -24.76
N ILE A 117 13.89 -7.13 -24.06
CA ILE A 117 14.71 -5.95 -24.36
C ILE A 117 15.51 -5.59 -23.12
N PHE A 118 16.84 -5.69 -23.21
CA PHE A 118 17.76 -5.18 -22.21
C PHE A 118 18.03 -3.71 -22.49
N ILE A 119 17.91 -2.86 -21.47
CA ILE A 119 18.03 -1.41 -21.61
C ILE A 119 19.05 -0.87 -20.63
N GLN A 120 19.98 -0.06 -21.13
CA GLN A 120 20.78 0.87 -20.32
C GLN A 120 20.31 2.30 -20.61
N CYS A 121 19.92 3.00 -19.56
CA CYS A 121 19.54 4.40 -19.56
C CYS A 121 20.73 5.29 -19.18
N LYS A 122 20.86 6.45 -19.83
CA LYS A 122 21.80 7.51 -19.42
C LYS A 122 21.14 8.88 -19.42
N ASN A 123 20.98 9.43 -18.22
CA ASN A 123 20.47 10.78 -17.98
C ASN A 123 21.60 11.82 -17.93
N TRP A 124 22.35 11.96 -19.02
CA TRP A 124 23.41 12.96 -19.14
C TRP A 124 23.01 14.04 -20.12
N ASN A 125 23.51 15.25 -19.88
CA ASN A 125 23.33 16.39 -20.77
C ASN A 125 24.65 16.68 -21.53
N GLU A 126 24.54 17.39 -22.64
CA GLU A 126 25.72 17.76 -23.43
C GLU A 126 26.69 18.68 -22.67
N LYS A 127 26.18 19.45 -21.70
CA LYS A 127 26.89 20.51 -20.95
C LYS A 127 27.82 19.97 -19.86
N THR A 128 27.58 18.77 -19.34
CA THR A 128 28.39 18.16 -18.27
C THR A 128 29.66 17.46 -18.79
N GLY A 129 29.84 17.40 -20.12
CA GLY A 129 30.99 16.77 -20.76
C GLY A 129 30.99 15.24 -20.75
N HIS A 130 30.06 14.59 -20.03
CA HIS A 130 29.92 13.14 -20.03
C HIS A 130 29.38 12.64 -21.37
N ARG A 131 29.98 11.57 -21.90
CA ARG A 131 29.61 10.92 -23.15
C ARG A 131 29.68 9.41 -23.00
N VAL A 132 28.82 8.71 -23.74
CA VAL A 132 28.79 7.25 -23.82
C VAL A 132 29.79 6.82 -24.88
N GLY A 133 30.95 6.37 -24.42
CA GLY A 133 32.01 5.84 -25.29
C GLY A 133 31.84 4.36 -25.63
N LEU A 134 32.67 3.90 -26.57
CA LEU A 134 32.61 2.54 -27.12
C LEU A 134 32.79 1.46 -26.04
N ASP A 135 33.68 1.68 -25.08
CA ASP A 135 33.90 0.73 -23.99
C ASP A 135 32.66 0.56 -23.12
N GLY A 136 31.90 1.64 -22.91
CA GLY A 136 30.62 1.60 -22.19
C GLY A 136 29.58 0.76 -22.94
N VAL A 137 29.50 0.89 -24.26
CA VAL A 137 28.62 0.07 -25.11
C VAL A 137 29.01 -1.40 -25.04
N LYS A 138 30.30 -1.71 -25.18
CA LYS A 138 30.79 -3.10 -25.12
C LYS A 138 30.54 -3.75 -23.75
N ALA A 139 30.73 -3.01 -22.67
CA ALA A 139 30.44 -3.49 -21.32
C ALA A 139 28.94 -3.80 -21.14
N PHE A 140 28.05 -2.92 -21.64
CA PHE A 140 26.61 -3.17 -21.65
C PHE A 140 26.25 -4.44 -22.43
N LEU A 141 26.81 -4.61 -23.63
CA LEU A 141 26.57 -5.79 -24.47
C LEU A 141 27.02 -7.08 -23.78
N HIS A 142 28.21 -7.09 -23.18
CA HIS A 142 28.71 -8.23 -22.43
C HIS A 142 27.78 -8.63 -21.28
N SER A 143 27.24 -7.66 -20.54
CA SER A 143 26.24 -7.94 -19.50
C SER A 143 24.94 -8.52 -20.07
N CYS A 144 24.47 -8.01 -21.20
CA CYS A 144 23.28 -8.53 -21.88
C CYS A 144 23.48 -9.97 -22.34
N ASP A 145 24.65 -10.29 -22.91
CA ASP A 145 24.99 -11.63 -23.40
C ASP A 145 25.03 -12.64 -22.24
N ALA A 146 25.56 -12.23 -21.08
CA ALA A 146 25.55 -13.05 -19.88
C ALA A 146 24.11 -13.39 -19.45
N LYS A 147 23.23 -12.39 -19.37
CA LYS A 147 21.82 -12.58 -19.00
C LYS A 147 21.03 -13.37 -20.03
N GLU A 148 21.25 -13.12 -21.32
CA GLU A 148 20.64 -13.92 -22.39
C GLU A 148 21.01 -15.40 -22.27
N LYS A 149 22.28 -15.70 -21.98
CA LYS A 149 22.75 -17.08 -21.85
C LYS A 149 22.21 -17.79 -20.61
N THR A 150 22.07 -17.09 -19.49
CA THR A 150 21.70 -17.70 -18.20
C THR A 150 20.19 -17.77 -17.97
N GLU A 151 19.47 -16.70 -18.27
CA GLU A 151 18.06 -16.53 -17.86
C GLU A 151 17.10 -16.47 -19.05
N TYR A 152 17.56 -15.97 -20.20
CA TYR A 152 16.70 -15.70 -21.37
C TYR A 152 17.08 -16.53 -22.61
N ALA A 153 17.62 -17.73 -22.40
CA ALA A 153 18.07 -18.59 -23.49
C ALA A 153 16.91 -18.95 -24.43
N GLY A 154 17.09 -18.70 -25.74
CA GLY A 154 16.08 -18.97 -26.76
C GLY A 154 15.02 -17.88 -26.93
N LYS A 155 15.06 -16.80 -26.14
CA LYS A 155 14.20 -15.62 -26.33
C LYS A 155 14.72 -14.73 -27.47
N ASN A 156 13.83 -13.92 -28.05
CA ASN A 156 14.22 -12.89 -29.00
C ASN A 156 14.72 -11.64 -28.26
N CYS A 157 15.99 -11.65 -27.88
CA CYS A 157 16.63 -10.60 -27.09
C CYS A 157 17.16 -9.44 -27.95
N GLN A 158 16.86 -8.21 -27.55
CA GLN A 158 17.38 -6.97 -28.13
C GLN A 158 18.14 -6.16 -27.07
N ARG A 159 19.13 -5.37 -27.49
CA ARG A 159 19.87 -4.44 -26.63
C ARG A 159 19.56 -3.01 -27.04
N LEU A 160 19.24 -2.16 -26.08
CA LEU A 160 18.85 -0.78 -26.36
C LEU A 160 19.49 0.21 -25.39
N LEU A 161 20.21 1.19 -25.95
CA LEU A 161 20.70 2.34 -25.20
C LEU A 161 19.67 3.47 -25.26
N ILE A 162 19.24 3.97 -24.11
CA ILE A 162 18.28 5.09 -24.05
C ILE A 162 18.95 6.30 -23.41
N LEU A 163 19.15 7.34 -24.20
CA LEU A 163 19.89 8.54 -23.83
C LEU A 163 18.95 9.73 -23.69
N SER A 164 19.13 10.53 -22.65
CA SER A 164 18.30 11.74 -22.46
C SER A 164 18.69 12.89 -23.42
N SER A 165 19.87 12.81 -24.03
CA SER A 165 20.39 13.79 -24.99
C SER A 165 21.43 13.14 -25.94
N PRO A 166 21.91 13.85 -26.98
CA PRO A 166 22.90 13.36 -27.97
C PRO A 166 24.32 13.16 -27.41
N VAL A 167 24.47 12.36 -26.35
CA VAL A 167 25.74 12.14 -25.64
C VAL A 167 26.48 10.88 -26.08
N LEU A 168 26.18 10.32 -27.25
CA LEU A 168 26.88 9.16 -27.79
C LEU A 168 28.14 9.60 -28.55
N GLU A 169 29.28 9.00 -28.25
CA GLU A 169 30.52 9.27 -28.98
C GLU A 169 30.45 8.73 -30.41
N LYS A 170 31.24 9.31 -31.32
CA LYS A 170 31.21 8.97 -32.75
C LYS A 170 31.55 7.49 -32.99
N GLU A 171 32.56 6.99 -32.28
CA GLU A 171 33.03 5.60 -32.38
C GLU A 171 31.97 4.62 -31.87
N ALA A 172 31.29 4.96 -30.77
CA ALA A 172 30.18 4.18 -30.23
C ALA A 172 28.97 4.18 -31.19
N TRP A 173 28.65 5.33 -31.78
CA TRP A 173 27.58 5.47 -32.78
C TRP A 173 27.86 4.60 -34.01
N GLN A 174 29.09 4.69 -34.54
CA GLN A 174 29.52 3.92 -35.72
C GLN A 174 29.41 2.41 -35.43
N PHE A 175 29.93 1.98 -34.28
CA PHE A 175 29.86 0.59 -33.84
C PHE A 175 28.40 0.09 -33.77
N ILE A 176 27.49 0.82 -33.13
CA ILE A 176 26.08 0.40 -33.02
C ILE A 176 25.42 0.30 -34.41
N LYS A 177 25.74 1.21 -35.34
CA LYS A 177 25.22 1.17 -36.71
C LYS A 177 25.73 -0.02 -37.51
N GLU A 178 27.00 -0.34 -37.39
CA GLU A 178 27.58 -1.52 -38.04
C GLU A 178 27.03 -2.81 -37.45
N HIS A 179 26.69 -2.79 -36.15
CA HIS A 179 26.28 -3.98 -35.40
C HIS A 179 24.77 -4.09 -35.09
N THR A 180 23.91 -3.36 -35.81
CA THR A 180 22.47 -3.32 -35.51
C THR A 180 21.78 -4.68 -35.67
N GLN A 181 22.24 -5.51 -36.61
CA GLN A 181 21.58 -6.79 -36.94
C GLN A 181 22.21 -7.98 -36.23
N ASP A 182 23.53 -8.08 -36.20
CA ASP A 182 24.29 -9.18 -35.62
C ASP A 182 24.26 -9.15 -34.09
N LEU A 183 24.48 -7.98 -33.48
CA LEU A 183 24.40 -7.82 -32.02
C LEU A 183 23.02 -7.39 -31.55
N ARG A 184 22.07 -7.14 -32.47
CA ARG A 184 20.70 -6.69 -32.16
C ARG A 184 20.70 -5.49 -31.21
N VAL A 185 21.61 -4.54 -31.45
CA VAL A 185 21.82 -3.35 -30.63
C VAL A 185 21.34 -2.10 -31.35
N ASP A 186 20.65 -1.21 -30.64
CA ASP A 186 20.26 0.10 -31.14
C ASP A 186 20.36 1.16 -30.03
N PHE A 187 20.14 2.43 -30.39
CA PHE A 187 20.00 3.51 -29.42
C PHE A 187 18.83 4.43 -29.74
N LYS A 188 18.25 5.04 -28.71
CA LYS A 188 17.20 6.06 -28.82
C LYS A 188 17.54 7.25 -27.95
N ILE A 189 17.20 8.44 -28.45
CA ILE A 189 17.23 9.67 -27.67
C ILE A 189 15.80 9.97 -27.23
N ILE A 190 15.56 9.96 -25.92
CA ILE A 190 14.25 10.25 -25.33
C ILE A 190 14.47 11.35 -24.28
N GLU A 191 14.20 12.58 -24.67
CA GLU A 191 14.36 13.72 -23.77
C GLU A 191 13.50 13.58 -22.51
N HIS A 192 14.12 13.85 -21.35
CA HIS A 192 13.42 14.00 -20.08
C HIS A 192 13.31 15.48 -19.76
N LYS A 193 12.12 16.05 -19.95
CA LYS A 193 11.84 17.43 -19.52
C LYS A 193 11.69 17.43 -17.99
N GLU A 194 12.56 18.17 -17.31
CA GLU A 194 12.45 18.37 -15.86
C GLU A 194 11.03 18.83 -15.50
N GLY A 195 10.41 18.15 -14.53
CA GLY A 195 9.04 18.39 -14.09
C GLY A 195 8.04 17.25 -14.33
N VAL A 196 8.41 16.23 -15.12
CA VAL A 196 7.62 14.99 -15.23
C VAL A 196 8.34 13.86 -14.48
N SER A 197 8.29 13.96 -13.15
CA SER A 197 8.70 12.87 -12.24
C SER A 197 7.43 12.28 -11.63
N MET A 198 7.16 11.02 -11.94
CA MET A 198 6.03 10.27 -11.41
C MET A 198 6.62 9.15 -10.55
N ASP A 199 6.53 9.29 -9.24
CA ASP A 199 6.82 8.20 -8.31
C ASP A 199 5.78 7.09 -8.55
N TYR A 200 6.15 6.07 -9.32
CA TYR A 200 5.27 4.99 -9.74
C TYR A 200 4.74 4.20 -8.55
N ALA A 201 5.56 4.01 -7.52
CA ALA A 201 5.16 3.37 -6.27
C ALA A 201 4.12 4.21 -5.53
N LYS A 202 4.35 5.52 -5.40
CA LYS A 202 3.36 6.43 -4.82
C LYS A 202 2.08 6.46 -5.65
N LYS A 203 2.17 6.56 -6.98
CA LYS A 203 0.99 6.59 -7.84
C LYS A 203 0.19 5.29 -7.74
N TYR A 204 0.84 4.14 -7.71
CA TYR A 204 0.15 2.88 -7.48
C TYR A 204 -0.55 2.85 -6.12
N ARG A 205 0.13 3.29 -5.04
CA ARG A 205 -0.51 3.44 -3.71
C ARG A 205 -1.70 4.38 -3.77
N ASP A 206 -1.59 5.49 -4.51
CA ASP A 206 -2.67 6.44 -4.71
C ASP A 206 -3.89 5.77 -5.38
N LEU A 207 -3.65 4.95 -6.41
CA LEU A 207 -4.70 4.19 -7.10
C LEU A 207 -5.32 3.10 -6.21
N VAL A 208 -4.51 2.37 -5.43
CA VAL A 208 -5.02 1.36 -4.48
C VAL A 208 -5.86 2.03 -3.40
N ALA A 209 -5.41 3.16 -2.86
CA ALA A 209 -6.18 3.97 -1.91
C ALA A 209 -7.53 4.39 -2.52
N GLY A 210 -7.53 4.91 -3.76
CA GLY A 210 -8.75 5.26 -4.49
C GLY A 210 -9.69 4.07 -4.70
N HIS A 211 -9.15 2.89 -5.01
CA HIS A 211 -9.91 1.66 -5.18
C HIS A 211 -10.66 1.24 -3.90
N TYR A 212 -10.00 1.28 -2.75
CA TYR A 212 -10.64 0.97 -1.47
C TYR A 212 -11.60 2.07 -1.01
N ALA A 213 -11.26 3.35 -1.24
CA ALA A 213 -12.16 4.46 -0.95
C ALA A 213 -13.47 4.34 -1.74
N ALA A 214 -13.40 3.96 -3.02
CA ALA A 214 -14.59 3.70 -3.84
C ALA A 214 -15.47 2.53 -3.32
N GLN A 215 -14.91 1.62 -2.52
CA GLN A 215 -15.65 0.56 -1.84
C GLN A 215 -16.22 0.99 -0.47
N GLY A 216 -16.08 2.26 -0.11
CA GLY A 216 -16.58 2.84 1.14
C GLY A 216 -15.65 2.66 2.35
N PHE A 217 -14.37 2.34 2.14
CA PHE A 217 -13.38 2.40 3.22
C PHE A 217 -12.96 3.84 3.48
N ASN A 218 -12.81 4.20 4.76
CA ASN A 218 -11.99 5.33 5.15
C ASN A 218 -10.51 4.91 5.06
N VAL A 219 -9.68 5.69 4.36
CA VAL A 219 -8.29 5.35 4.04
C VAL A 219 -7.33 6.31 4.73
N LYS A 220 -6.52 5.81 5.68
CA LYS A 220 -5.34 6.51 6.20
C LYS A 220 -4.15 6.14 5.37
N ARG A 221 -3.35 7.13 5.00
CA ARG A 221 -2.04 6.91 4.39
C ARG A 221 -0.96 6.99 5.45
N TYR A 222 -0.30 5.87 5.67
CA TYR A 222 0.78 5.79 6.62
C TYR A 222 2.06 6.42 6.02
N ASP A 223 2.21 6.45 4.70
CA ASP A 223 3.35 7.08 4.02
C ASP A 223 3.35 8.62 4.04
N GLU A 224 2.19 9.27 4.17
CA GLU A 224 2.12 10.73 4.32
C GLU A 224 2.76 11.21 5.64
N SER A 225 2.83 10.34 6.64
CA SER A 225 3.59 10.58 7.87
C SER A 225 5.11 10.41 7.70
N LYS A 226 5.60 9.83 6.59
CA LYS A 226 7.04 9.71 6.21
C LYS A 226 7.61 11.01 5.64
N SER A 227 6.77 11.99 5.29
CA SER A 227 7.18 13.26 4.68
C SER A 227 7.74 14.28 5.67
N HIS A 228 7.65 14.01 6.98
CA HIS A 228 8.21 14.85 8.02
C HIS A 228 9.67 14.43 8.27
N PRO A 229 10.66 15.29 7.99
CA PRO A 229 12.09 14.95 8.11
C PRO A 229 12.50 14.48 9.50
N GLU A 230 11.71 14.77 10.52
CA GLU A 230 11.96 14.46 11.93
C GLU A 230 11.19 13.23 12.45
N LYS A 231 10.40 12.54 11.61
CA LYS A 231 9.55 11.42 12.04
C LYS A 231 9.94 10.14 11.31
N HIS A 232 10.66 9.25 12.00
CA HIS A 232 10.93 7.89 11.52
C HIS A 232 9.86 6.94 12.05
N LEU A 233 9.12 6.28 11.16
CA LEU A 233 7.96 5.46 11.55
C LEU A 233 8.34 4.09 12.12
N ALA A 234 7.64 3.67 13.17
CA ALA A 234 7.82 2.35 13.80
C ALA A 234 7.29 1.17 12.96
N PHE A 235 6.35 1.41 12.03
CA PHE A 235 5.68 0.37 11.22
C PHE A 235 5.94 0.57 9.74
N THR A 236 7.19 0.39 9.34
CA THR A 236 7.69 0.79 8.01
C THR A 236 6.99 0.11 6.83
N ARG A 237 6.38 -1.07 7.06
CA ARG A 237 5.77 -1.91 6.02
C ARG A 237 4.29 -1.63 5.78
N ILE A 238 3.59 -0.96 6.70
CA ILE A 238 2.19 -0.60 6.50
C ILE A 238 2.14 0.66 5.63
N ASP A 239 1.40 0.61 4.53
CA ASP A 239 1.23 1.75 3.62
C ASP A 239 -0.12 2.42 3.82
N LEU A 240 -1.19 1.63 3.96
CA LEU A 240 -2.55 2.10 4.14
C LEU A 240 -3.20 1.43 5.35
N ILE A 241 -4.04 2.18 6.04
CA ILE A 241 -4.95 1.68 7.07
C ILE A 241 -6.37 1.93 6.59
N LEU A 242 -7.10 0.86 6.32
CA LEU A 242 -8.43 0.92 5.75
C LEU A 242 -9.45 0.58 6.84
N ARG A 243 -10.42 1.46 7.07
CA ARG A 243 -11.46 1.25 8.08
C ARG A 243 -12.84 1.29 7.47
N LYS A 244 -13.67 0.32 7.82
CA LYS A 244 -15.07 0.28 7.43
C LYS A 244 -15.85 -0.48 8.49
N ASP A 245 -16.79 0.20 9.14
CA ASP A 245 -17.52 -0.33 10.29
C ASP A 245 -16.53 -0.87 11.35
N LYS A 246 -16.73 -2.10 11.83
CA LYS A 246 -15.81 -2.76 12.78
C LYS A 246 -14.57 -3.37 12.10
N GLN A 247 -14.36 -3.23 10.80
CA GLN A 247 -13.22 -3.81 10.10
C GLN A 247 -12.05 -2.82 10.00
N ILE A 248 -10.85 -3.29 10.33
CA ILE A 248 -9.60 -2.56 10.17
C ILE A 248 -8.64 -3.44 9.35
N ILE A 249 -8.18 -2.92 8.22
CA ILE A 249 -7.24 -3.60 7.34
C ILE A 249 -5.93 -2.84 7.31
N PHE A 250 -4.83 -3.53 7.64
CA PHE A 250 -3.49 -3.05 7.40
C PHE A 250 -3.04 -3.54 6.03
N ALA A 251 -2.80 -2.59 5.13
CA ALA A 251 -2.45 -2.88 3.76
C ALA A 251 -1.04 -2.40 3.43
N GLN A 252 -0.25 -3.30 2.86
CA GLN A 252 0.99 -2.97 2.19
C GLN A 252 0.78 -3.05 0.68
N CYS A 253 1.24 -2.05 -0.05
CA CYS A 253 1.02 -1.94 -1.49
C CYS A 253 2.34 -2.17 -2.23
N ARG A 254 2.38 -3.19 -3.07
CA ARG A 254 3.56 -3.51 -3.89
C ARG A 254 3.19 -3.59 -5.35
N ASN A 255 4.03 -3.01 -6.18
CA ASN A 255 3.82 -2.93 -7.62
C ASN A 255 5.07 -3.28 -8.42
N TRP A 256 6.01 -4.01 -7.80
CA TRP A 256 7.40 -3.95 -8.20
C TRP A 256 8.05 -5.28 -8.55
N ASN A 257 8.37 -5.45 -9.83
CA ASN A 257 9.30 -6.44 -10.37
C ASN A 257 8.96 -7.92 -10.09
N PRO A 258 8.10 -8.55 -10.91
CA PRO A 258 7.71 -9.96 -10.80
C PRO A 258 8.84 -10.98 -11.02
N GLU A 259 10.02 -10.55 -11.47
CA GLU A 259 11.18 -11.43 -11.71
C GLU A 259 12.45 -10.96 -10.96
N GLY A 260 12.30 -10.06 -9.98
CA GLY A 260 13.39 -9.45 -9.19
C GLY A 260 13.89 -10.27 -7.99
N GLU A 261 15.06 -9.89 -7.41
CA GLU A 261 15.53 -10.40 -6.10
C GLU A 261 14.63 -9.93 -4.94
N HIS A 262 13.70 -9.02 -5.21
CA HIS A 262 12.78 -8.44 -4.23
C HIS A 262 11.36 -9.02 -4.30
N LYS A 263 11.21 -10.25 -4.81
CA LYS A 263 9.99 -11.03 -4.54
C LYS A 263 9.75 -11.07 -3.05
N MET A 264 8.49 -10.96 -2.65
CA MET A 264 8.13 -11.14 -1.26
C MET A 264 8.20 -12.63 -0.97
N ASP A 265 9.20 -13.00 -0.18
CA ASP A 265 9.42 -14.34 0.37
C ASP A 265 8.67 -14.51 1.70
N ALA A 266 8.74 -15.69 2.31
CA ALA A 266 8.08 -15.95 3.59
C ALA A 266 8.55 -14.98 4.68
N LYS A 267 9.87 -14.73 4.76
CA LYS A 267 10.50 -13.84 5.75
C LYS A 267 10.03 -12.39 5.60
N TYR A 268 9.78 -11.93 4.39
CA TYR A 268 9.24 -10.62 4.11
C TYR A 268 7.82 -10.49 4.68
N LEU A 269 6.97 -11.50 4.44
CA LEU A 269 5.61 -11.54 4.95
C LEU A 269 5.55 -11.66 6.48
N GLU A 270 6.48 -12.39 7.09
CA GLU A 270 6.65 -12.43 8.56
C GLU A 270 6.88 -11.03 9.13
N LYS A 271 7.84 -10.28 8.59
CA LYS A 271 8.12 -8.91 9.04
C LYS A 271 6.96 -7.94 8.80
N PHE A 272 6.19 -8.13 7.73
CA PHE A 272 4.96 -7.37 7.53
C PHE A 272 3.93 -7.68 8.61
N LEU A 273 3.77 -8.95 8.96
CA LEU A 273 2.86 -9.37 10.02
C LEU A 273 3.30 -8.86 11.41
N GLU A 274 4.60 -8.84 11.69
CA GLU A 274 5.19 -8.23 12.89
C GLU A 274 4.83 -6.74 13.00
N ASP A 275 5.00 -5.96 11.92
CA ASP A 275 4.62 -4.54 11.89
C ASP A 275 3.10 -4.37 12.15
N CYS A 276 2.27 -5.23 11.56
CA CYS A 276 0.81 -5.25 11.76
C CYS A 276 0.41 -5.57 13.21
N HIS A 277 1.02 -6.57 13.83
CA HIS A 277 0.79 -6.94 15.24
C HIS A 277 1.26 -5.84 16.18
N GLY A 278 2.39 -5.21 15.87
CA GLY A 278 2.86 -4.01 16.55
C GLY A 278 1.80 -2.92 16.53
N TYR A 279 1.34 -2.52 15.34
CA TYR A 279 0.32 -1.48 15.20
C TYR A 279 -1.00 -1.84 15.88
N GLN A 280 -1.47 -3.08 15.76
CA GLN A 280 -2.66 -3.56 16.46
C GLN A 280 -2.52 -3.44 17.99
N SER A 281 -1.36 -3.83 18.53
CA SER A 281 -1.07 -3.70 19.96
C SER A 281 -1.06 -2.24 20.41
N HIS A 282 -0.64 -1.32 19.55
CA HIS A 282 -0.75 0.12 19.80
C HIS A 282 -2.21 0.57 19.87
N LEU A 283 -3.05 0.18 18.92
CA LEU A 283 -4.48 0.50 18.97
C LEU A 283 -5.13 -0.02 20.25
N TYR A 284 -4.84 -1.25 20.66
CA TYR A 284 -5.33 -1.79 21.92
C TYR A 284 -4.89 -1.01 23.17
N ARG A 285 -3.69 -0.40 23.15
CA ARG A 285 -3.22 0.45 24.24
C ARG A 285 -3.95 1.80 24.25
N ASP A 286 -4.32 2.31 23.08
CA ASP A 286 -5.03 3.58 22.95
C ASP A 286 -6.50 3.47 23.41
N ASP A 287 -7.22 2.44 22.97
CA ASP A 287 -8.60 2.16 23.42
C ASP A 287 -8.95 0.66 23.29
N PHE A 288 -8.63 -0.11 24.33
CA PHE A 288 -8.87 -1.55 24.34
C PHE A 288 -10.35 -1.93 24.12
N GLU A 289 -11.28 -1.21 24.76
CA GLU A 289 -12.71 -1.56 24.75
C GLU A 289 -13.34 -1.36 23.38
N HIS A 290 -12.91 -0.32 22.67
CA HIS A 290 -13.28 -0.09 21.28
C HIS A 290 -12.63 -1.15 20.37
N TYR A 291 -11.30 -1.25 20.39
CA TYR A 291 -10.56 -2.03 19.40
C TYR A 291 -10.71 -3.54 19.56
N LYS A 292 -10.99 -4.07 20.76
CA LYS A 292 -11.25 -5.52 20.95
C LYS A 292 -12.49 -6.01 20.19
N GLN A 293 -13.37 -5.10 19.80
CA GLN A 293 -14.57 -5.42 19.01
C GLN A 293 -14.32 -5.33 17.50
N CYS A 294 -13.14 -4.86 17.08
CA CYS A 294 -12.78 -4.72 15.68
C CYS A 294 -12.25 -6.03 15.10
N PHE A 295 -12.51 -6.24 13.81
CA PHE A 295 -11.98 -7.32 13.00
C PHE A 295 -10.75 -6.82 12.26
N PHE A 296 -9.58 -7.36 12.61
CA PHE A 296 -8.32 -7.00 11.99
C PHE A 296 -7.95 -7.95 10.86
N LYS A 297 -7.44 -7.39 9.77
CA LYS A 297 -6.97 -8.14 8.60
C LYS A 297 -5.67 -7.53 8.07
N ASN A 298 -4.72 -8.39 7.68
CA ASN A 298 -3.44 -7.96 7.12
C ASN A 298 -3.38 -8.36 5.64
N ILE A 299 -3.16 -7.41 4.74
CA ILE A 299 -3.17 -7.67 3.30
C ILE A 299 -1.96 -7.07 2.60
N VAL A 300 -1.34 -7.85 1.72
CA VAL A 300 -0.42 -7.36 0.69
C VAL A 300 -1.17 -7.20 -0.62
N VAL A 301 -1.28 -5.97 -1.10
CA VAL A 301 -1.94 -5.61 -2.36
C VAL A 301 -0.88 -5.50 -3.44
N ILE A 302 -0.88 -6.45 -4.37
CA ILE A 302 0.15 -6.63 -5.39
C ILE A 302 -0.39 -6.32 -6.78
N ASN A 303 0.44 -5.80 -7.69
CA ASN A 303 0.01 -5.61 -9.09
C ASN A 303 0.12 -6.88 -9.94
N SER A 304 0.84 -7.90 -9.46
CA SER A 304 1.03 -9.17 -10.16
C SER A 304 1.28 -10.29 -9.14
N PRO A 305 0.70 -11.49 -9.31
CA PRO A 305 0.95 -12.63 -8.42
C PRO A 305 2.40 -13.12 -8.47
N LYS A 306 3.12 -12.85 -9.57
CA LYS A 306 4.54 -13.19 -9.73
C LYS A 306 5.46 -12.51 -8.69
N LEU A 307 4.96 -11.49 -7.99
CA LEU A 307 5.65 -10.81 -6.90
C LEU A 307 5.82 -11.65 -5.63
N LEU A 308 5.02 -12.70 -5.48
CA LEU A 308 5.15 -13.64 -4.37
C LEU A 308 6.11 -14.75 -4.79
N ALA A 309 7.15 -14.98 -3.98
CA ALA A 309 7.99 -16.14 -4.15
C ALA A 309 7.23 -17.43 -3.79
N PRO A 310 7.65 -18.61 -4.29
CA PRO A 310 6.96 -19.87 -4.00
C PRO A 310 6.77 -20.15 -2.50
N ASP A 311 7.78 -19.86 -1.67
CA ASP A 311 7.74 -20.02 -0.22
C ASP A 311 6.76 -19.05 0.46
N ALA A 312 6.53 -17.86 -0.10
CA ALA A 312 5.51 -16.93 0.38
C ALA A 312 4.08 -17.47 0.17
N PHE A 313 3.82 -18.16 -0.94
CA PHE A 313 2.54 -18.85 -1.13
C PHE A 313 2.35 -19.96 -0.10
N GLU A 314 3.38 -20.77 0.16
CA GLU A 314 3.32 -21.82 1.18
C GLU A 314 3.15 -21.23 2.58
N PHE A 315 3.83 -20.14 2.90
CA PHE A 315 3.63 -19.39 4.14
C PHE A 315 2.19 -18.93 4.30
N ILE A 316 1.59 -18.27 3.30
CA ILE A 316 0.18 -17.84 3.34
C ILE A 316 -0.76 -19.05 3.53
N LYS A 317 -0.50 -20.16 2.84
CA LYS A 317 -1.29 -21.40 2.96
C LYS A 317 -1.16 -22.04 4.35
N SER A 318 0.02 -22.01 4.96
CA SER A 318 0.29 -22.59 6.28
C SER A 318 -0.52 -21.92 7.41
N GLN A 319 -1.02 -20.71 7.17
CA GLN A 319 -1.74 -19.93 8.17
C GLN A 319 -3.26 -20.12 8.13
N ARG A 320 -3.79 -21.05 7.31
CA ARG A 320 -5.25 -21.23 7.11
C ARG A 320 -6.02 -21.44 8.41
N ASP A 321 -5.43 -22.14 9.37
CA ASP A 321 -6.06 -22.47 10.65
C ASP A 321 -5.85 -21.40 11.74
N LYS A 322 -5.07 -20.34 11.44
CA LYS A 322 -4.86 -19.21 12.34
C LYS A 322 -6.06 -18.24 12.32
N LYS A 323 -6.16 -17.39 13.35
CA LYS A 323 -7.17 -16.33 13.37
C LYS A 323 -6.89 -15.31 12.26
N GLU A 324 -7.92 -14.62 11.76
CA GLU A 324 -7.79 -13.71 10.61
C GLU A 324 -6.71 -12.62 10.80
N HIS A 325 -6.57 -12.09 12.02
CA HIS A 325 -5.57 -11.06 12.35
C HIS A 325 -4.14 -11.60 12.50
N GLU A 326 -3.98 -12.92 12.55
CA GLU A 326 -2.67 -13.61 12.59
C GLU A 326 -2.22 -14.07 11.20
N ARG A 327 -3.03 -13.75 10.18
CA ARG A 327 -2.82 -14.20 8.80
C ARG A 327 -2.41 -13.05 7.90
N VAL A 328 -1.65 -13.39 6.88
CA VAL A 328 -1.41 -12.52 5.72
C VAL A 328 -2.30 -12.96 4.57
N PHE A 329 -3.06 -12.03 4.02
CA PHE A 329 -3.80 -12.21 2.76
C PHE A 329 -3.07 -11.48 1.64
N TYR A 330 -3.39 -11.83 0.40
CA TYR A 330 -2.96 -11.04 -0.75
C TYR A 330 -4.13 -10.77 -1.69
N GLU A 331 -4.04 -9.66 -2.41
CA GLU A 331 -4.97 -9.30 -3.48
C GLU A 331 -4.20 -8.74 -4.67
N VAL A 332 -4.60 -9.13 -5.88
CA VAL A 332 -3.98 -8.65 -7.11
C VAL A 332 -4.83 -7.51 -7.69
N LEU A 333 -4.31 -6.28 -7.63
CA LEU A 333 -4.89 -5.10 -8.25
C LEU A 333 -4.00 -4.63 -9.41
N GLU A 334 -4.37 -5.01 -10.64
CA GLU A 334 -3.61 -4.67 -11.83
C GLU A 334 -3.84 -3.20 -12.22
N PRO A 335 -2.78 -2.40 -12.41
CA PRO A 335 -2.93 -1.06 -12.96
C PRO A 335 -3.26 -1.11 -14.45
N SER A 336 -4.10 -0.18 -14.87
CA SER A 336 -4.28 0.21 -16.27
C SER A 336 -2.94 0.63 -16.92
N ALA A 337 -2.84 0.47 -18.25
CA ALA A 337 -1.64 0.82 -19.01
C ALA A 337 -1.20 2.29 -18.82
N ASN A 338 -2.16 3.21 -18.68
CA ASN A 338 -1.91 4.64 -18.43
C ASN A 338 -1.80 5.00 -16.93
N MET A 339 -1.91 4.02 -16.02
CA MET A 339 -1.85 4.21 -14.58
C MET A 339 -2.90 5.23 -14.08
N ASP A 340 -4.13 5.17 -14.59
CA ASP A 340 -5.23 6.04 -14.13
C ASP A 340 -6.21 5.32 -13.18
N LYS A 341 -6.23 3.99 -13.22
CA LYS A 341 -7.01 3.11 -12.35
C LYS A 341 -6.30 1.79 -12.09
N VAL A 342 -6.73 1.11 -11.03
CA VAL A 342 -6.44 -0.32 -10.78
C VAL A 342 -7.73 -1.13 -10.80
N SER A 343 -7.64 -2.37 -11.22
CA SER A 343 -8.76 -3.32 -11.24
C SER A 343 -8.35 -4.64 -10.63
N LYS A 344 -9.28 -5.31 -9.94
CA LYS A 344 -9.05 -6.65 -9.42
C LYS A 344 -8.79 -7.60 -10.57
N CYS A 345 -7.69 -8.34 -10.51
CA CYS A 345 -7.41 -9.38 -11.50
C CYS A 345 -8.51 -10.44 -11.40
N GLU A 346 -9.42 -10.46 -12.37
CA GLU A 346 -10.30 -11.59 -12.58
C GLU A 346 -9.44 -12.72 -13.12
N ILE A 347 -9.03 -13.64 -12.25
CA ILE A 347 -8.51 -14.92 -12.71
C ILE A 347 -9.63 -15.54 -13.54
N ARG A 348 -9.57 -15.38 -14.87
CA ARG A 348 -10.27 -16.27 -15.79
C ARG A 348 -9.74 -17.65 -15.42
N ARG A 349 -10.55 -18.44 -14.72
CA ARG A 349 -10.35 -19.88 -14.60
C ARG A 349 -10.38 -20.45 -16.02
N LYS A 350 -9.28 -20.33 -16.76
CA LYS A 350 -8.96 -21.28 -17.80
C LYS A 350 -8.48 -22.49 -17.02
N ASN A 351 -9.38 -23.48 -16.98
CA ASN A 351 -9.18 -24.88 -16.66
C ASN A 351 -7.71 -25.24 -16.41
N ASP A 352 -7.39 -25.70 -15.21
CA ASP A 352 -6.31 -26.67 -15.01
C ASP A 352 -6.63 -27.55 -13.80
N PHE A 353 -6.85 -28.82 -14.15
CA PHE A 353 -6.62 -30.01 -13.33
C PHE A 353 -5.13 -30.35 -13.42
#